data_AF-A0A953IPJ0-F1
#
_entry.id   AF-A0A953IPJ0-F1
#
_cell.length_a   1.000
_cell.length_b   1.000
_cell.length_c   1.000
_cell.angle_alpha   90.00
_cell.angle_beta   90.00
_cell.angle_gamma   90.00
#
_symmetry.space_group_name_H-M   'P 1'
#
loop_
_entity.id
_entity.type
_entity.pdbx_description
1 polymer ?
#
loop_
_entity_poly.entity_id
_entity_poly.type
_entity_poly.pdbx_seq_one_letter_code
_entity_poly.pdbx_strand_id
1 'polypeptide(L)' 'MRVLITGFGPFPGAPDNPSRALVEGLARTRRPAFDGIRTACHIFPTRYAAVDRDFHSLIAAHDPD' A
#
# COMPACT_ATOMS: atom_id res chain seq x y z
N MET A 1 0.82 16.80 3.59
CA MET A 1 1.56 15.56 3.31
C MET A 1 0.63 14.37 3.41
N ARG A 2 0.32 13.78 2.25
CA ARG A 2 -0.48 12.58 2.05
C ARG A 2 0.43 11.51 1.50
N VAL A 3 0.58 10.40 2.21
CA VAL A 3 1.47 9.33 1.80
C VAL A 3 0.64 8.09 1.52
N LEU A 4 0.73 7.60 0.29
CA LEU A 4 0.16 6.32 -0.10
C LEU A 4 1.27 5.26 -0.09
N ILE A 5 1.10 4.24 0.74
CA ILE A 5 2.05 3.13 0.87
C ILE A 5 1.43 1.89 0.27
N THR A 6 2.10 1.31 -0.73
CA THR A 6 1.59 0.13 -1.44
C THR A 6 2.52 -1.06 -1.31
N GLY A 7 1.95 -2.26 -1.23
CA GLY A 7 2.67 -3.53 -1.28
C GLY A 7 2.02 -4.49 -2.26
N PHE A 8 2.62 -5.66 -2.43
CA PHE A 8 2.08 -6.73 -3.26
C PHE A 8 1.77 -7.97 -2.44
N GLY A 9 0.73 -8.71 -2.86
CA GLY A 9 0.40 -10.03 -2.34
C GLY A 9 1.44 -11.11 -2.69
N PRO A 10 1.13 -12.40 -2.47
CA PRO A 10 2.03 -13.50 -2.78
C PRO A 10 2.15 -13.66 -4.28
N PHE A 11 3.14 -14.42 -4.71
CA PHE A 11 3.25 -14.88 -6.08
C PHE A 11 3.92 -16.26 -6.11
N PRO A 12 3.88 -17.00 -7.24
CA PRO A 12 4.53 -18.29 -7.35
C PRO A 12 6.02 -18.21 -6.97
N GLY A 13 6.44 -19.03 -6.01
CA GLY A 13 7.79 -19.02 -5.44
C GLY A 13 7.98 -18.13 -4.19
N ALA A 14 6.99 -17.30 -3.83
CA ALA A 14 7.01 -16.46 -2.63
C ALA A 14 5.60 -16.34 -2.00
N PRO A 15 5.21 -17.30 -1.13
CA PRO A 15 3.91 -17.27 -0.45
C PRO A 15 3.79 -16.11 0.56
N ASP A 16 4.93 -15.70 1.11
CA ASP A 16 5.05 -14.58 2.04
C ASP A 16 5.81 -13.45 1.36
N ASN A 17 5.07 -12.43 0.90
CA ASN A 17 5.67 -11.24 0.32
C ASN A 17 6.03 -10.23 1.43
N PRO A 18 7.31 -9.89 1.61
CA PRO A 18 7.74 -8.95 2.65
C PRO A 18 7.07 -7.58 2.54
N SER A 19 6.74 -7.13 1.32
CA SER A 19 6.06 -5.84 1.12
C SER A 19 4.67 -5.84 1.73
N ARG A 20 3.91 -6.94 1.64
CA ARG A 20 2.62 -7.06 2.32
C ARG A 20 2.78 -6.92 3.82
N ALA A 21 3.67 -7.72 4.41
CA ALA A 21 3.87 -7.73 5.85
C ALA A 21 4.26 -6.34 6.38
N LEU A 22 5.12 -5.62 5.64
CA LEU A 22 5.50 -4.26 5.96
C LEU A 22 4.31 -3.30 5.91
N VAL A 23 3.55 -3.26 4.81
CA VAL A 23 2.42 -2.34 4.66
C VAL A 23 1.34 -2.61 5.70
N GLU A 24 1.03 -3.88 5.97
CA GLU A 24 0.11 -4.26 7.04
C GLU A 24 0.58 -3.82 8.43
N GLY A 25 1.88 -3.95 8.71
CA GLY A 25 2.48 -3.44 9.94
C GLY A 25 2.36 -1.92 10.06
N LEU A 26 2.63 -1.20 8.97
CA LEU A 26 2.52 0.26 8.91
C LEU A 26 1.07 0.73 9.09
N ALA A 27 0.09 0.02 8.51
CA ALA A 27 -1.34 0.34 8.65
C ALA A 27 -1.84 0.20 10.10
N ARG A 28 -1.27 -0.72 10.89
CA ARG A 28 -1.66 -0.95 12.29
C ARG A 28 -0.90 -0.06 13.30
N THR A 29 0.22 0.54 12.90
CA THR A 29 1.11 1.23 13.84
C THR A 29 0.86 2.73 13.83
N ARG A 30 0.27 3.26 14.91
CA ARG A 30 0.23 4.71 15.13
C ARG A 30 1.64 5.22 15.47
N ARG A 31 2.06 6.30 14.81
CA ARG A 31 3.33 6.97 15.07
C ARG A 31 3.09 8.45 15.40
N PRO A 32 3.18 8.87 16.66
CA PRO A 32 2.91 10.26 17.08
C PRO A 32 3.74 11.31 16.32
N ALA A 33 4.99 10.98 15.97
CA ALA A 33 5.84 11.84 15.16
C ALA A 33 5.27 12.14 13.75
N PHE A 34 4.27 11.38 13.30
CA PHE A 34 3.61 11.49 12.01
C PHE A 34 2.14 11.92 12.12
N ASP A 35 1.68 12.44 13.26
CA ASP A 35 0.26 12.82 13.45
C ASP A 35 -0.22 13.91 12.45
N GLY A 36 0.71 14.68 11.85
CA GLY A 36 0.40 15.64 10.77
C GLY A 36 0.38 15.05 9.35
N ILE A 37 0.67 13.76 9.19
CA ILE A 37 0.74 13.07 7.90
C ILE A 37 -0.48 12.17 7.76
N ARG A 38 -1.21 12.31 6.65
CA ARG A 38 -2.28 11.37 6.31
C ARG A 38 -1.67 10.18 5.57
N THR A 39 -1.72 9.00 6.18
CA THR A 39 -1.22 7.76 5.56
C THR A 39 -2.38 6.90 5.07
N ALA A 40 -2.25 6.41 3.83
CA ALA A 40 -3.12 5.38 3.26
C ALA A 40 -2.28 4.16 2.90
N CYS A 41 -2.85 2.96 3.04
CA CYS A 41 -2.16 1.70 2.77
C CYS A 41 -2.98 0.84 1.80
N HIS A 42 -2.33 0.21 0.83
CA HIS A 42 -2.99 -0.69 -0.11
C HIS A 42 -2.11 -1.89 -0.50
N ILE A 43 -2.70 -3.07 -0.64
CA ILE A 43 -2.01 -4.26 -1.13
C ILE A 43 -2.56 -4.62 -2.50
N PHE A 44 -1.74 -4.48 -3.54
CA PHE A 44 -2.07 -4.97 -4.85
C PHE A 44 -1.97 -6.51 -4.88
N PRO A 45 -2.94 -7.20 -5.49
CA PRO A 45 -2.74 -8.59 -5.86
C PRO A 45 -1.67 -8.68 -6.95
N THR A 46 -0.78 -9.66 -6.84
CA THR A 46 0.35 -9.85 -7.76
C THR A 46 -0.12 -10.48 -9.08
N ARG A 47 -0.82 -9.69 -9.89
CA ARG A 47 -1.34 -10.05 -11.20
C ARG A 47 -1.16 -8.87 -12.15
N TYR A 48 -0.79 -9.14 -13.40
CA TYR A 48 -0.48 -8.10 -14.39
C TYR A 48 -1.58 -7.02 -14.51
N ALA A 49 -2.85 -7.41 -14.58
CA ALA A 49 -3.96 -6.48 -14.77
C ALA A 49 -4.44 -5.76 -13.49
N ALA A 50 -3.90 -6.07 -12.30
CA ALA A 50 -4.37 -5.42 -11.06
C ALA A 50 -3.93 -3.98 -10.95
N VAL A 51 -2.66 -3.74 -11.27
CA VAL A 51 -2.05 -2.42 -11.09
C VAL A 51 -2.71 -1.46 -12.08
N ASP A 52 -2.81 -1.82 -13.35
CA ASP A 52 -3.40 -0.95 -14.39
C ASP A 52 -4.84 -0.53 -14.08
N ARG A 53 -5.64 -1.43 -13.51
CA ARG A 53 -7.04 -1.13 -13.18
C ARG A 53 -7.17 -0.27 -11.92
N ASP A 54 -6.46 -0.65 -10.86
CA ASP A 54 -6.73 -0.12 -9.53
C ASP A 54 -5.84 1.12 -9.23
N PHE A 55 -4.64 1.22 -9.83
CA PHE A 55 -3.65 2.26 -9.53
C PHE A 55 -4.15 3.68 -9.80
N HIS A 56 -4.70 3.96 -10.98
CA HIS A 56 -5.21 5.28 -11.31
C HIS A 56 -6.32 5.74 -10.37
N SER A 57 -7.24 4.82 -10.02
CA SER A 57 -8.30 5.11 -9.07
C SER A 57 -7.77 5.38 -7.67
N LEU A 58 -6.71 4.66 -7.25
CA LEU A 58 -6.08 4.80 -5.95
C LEU A 58 -5.37 6.16 -5.81
N ILE A 59 -4.63 6.55 -6.85
CA ILE A 59 -3.97 7.86 -6.91
C ILE A 59 -5.01 8.97 -6.89
N ALA A 60 -6.07 8.88 -7.68
CA ALA A 60 -7.12 9.90 -7.68
C ALA A 60 -7.88 9.99 -6.34
N ALA A 61 -8.10 8.85 -5.67
CA ALA A 61 -8.83 8.81 -4.41
C ALA A 61 -8.02 9.35 -3.21
N HIS A 62 -6.71 9.07 -3.17
CA HIS A 62 -5.86 9.48 -2.06
C HIS A 62 -5.08 10.76 -2.33
N ASP A 63 -4.85 11.09 -3.60
CA ASP A 63 -4.08 12.23 -4.08
C ASP A 63 -2.80 12.40 -3.26
N PRO A 64 -1.89 11.40 -3.26
CA PRO A 64 -0.68 11.46 -2.46
C PRO A 64 0.22 12.62 -2.91
N ASP A 65 0.94 13.21 -1.96
CA ASP A 65 1.86 14.33 -2.18
C ASP A 65 3.25 13.86 -2.66
#